data_AF-A0A399WWE9-F1
#
_entry.id   AF-A0A399WWE9-F1
#
_cell.length_a   1.000
_cell.length_b   1.000
_cell.length_c   1.000
_cell.angle_alpha   90.00
_cell.angle_beta   90.00
_cell.angle_gamma   90.00
#
_symmetry.space_group_name_H-M   'P 1'
#
loop_
_entity.id
_entity.type
_entity.pdbx_description
1 polymer ?
#
loop_
_entity_poly.entity_id
_entity_poly.type
_entity_poly.pdbx_seq_one_letter_code
_entity_poly.pdbx_strand_id
1 'polypeptide(L)'
;MSDGLFGFLELIFGKREPEYPFLEAYLDLERQRPVSPEMARAGLIAGVGAPIAVGLNLALLLGTGVVSLALVPIIAFAAVTTGAFVWASQAQTRDEKEVRRLVGKAKAVVEKLYRLRRMRRLRRTLGDAAGGLLDAGARAYIECKQALASESWTSHQGDSLWGTARDRAMLGMDAAMAKLLLTVDENVVEGADYFTPRFHGAEALVREMREMANEASRLAARAQAEFPSTVSADPAAELRTTLEEIRKLEVAEAEVERLRHQG
;
A
#
# COMPACT_ATOMS: atom_id res chain seq x y z
N MET A 1 17.03 -0.47 25.18
CA MET A 1 16.93 -0.72 26.63
C MET A 1 15.54 -0.39 27.23
N SER A 2 14.53 -0.04 26.42
CA SER A 2 13.16 0.27 26.88
C SER A 2 12.22 -0.93 26.98
N ASP A 3 12.54 -2.06 26.35
CA ASP A 3 11.56 -3.13 26.12
C ASP A 3 11.35 -4.04 27.35
N GLY A 4 12.34 -4.11 28.25
CA GLY A 4 12.25 -4.95 29.46
C GLY A 4 11.29 -4.42 30.53
N LEU A 5 11.11 -3.09 30.64
CA LEU A 5 10.17 -2.49 31.59
C LEU A 5 8.71 -2.66 31.16
N PHE A 6 8.45 -2.79 29.85
CA PHE A 6 7.10 -2.98 29.32
C PHE A 6 6.57 -4.40 29.59
N GLY A 7 7.40 -5.44 29.40
CA GLY A 7 7.00 -6.82 29.68
C GLY A 7 6.66 -7.07 31.16
N PHE A 8 7.37 -6.42 32.08
CA PHE A 8 7.09 -6.54 33.52
C PHE A 8 5.76 -5.88 33.92
N LEU A 9 5.41 -4.74 33.30
CA LEU A 9 4.13 -4.09 33.53
C LEU A 9 2.96 -4.88 32.91
N GLU A 10 3.14 -5.52 31.76
CA GLU A 10 2.11 -6.42 31.19
C GLU A 10 1.83 -7.63 32.10
N LEU A 11 2.85 -8.17 32.74
CA LEU A 11 2.70 -9.30 33.67
C LEU A 11 1.89 -8.92 34.91
N ILE A 12 2.04 -7.69 35.42
CA ILE A 12 1.35 -7.21 36.63
C ILE A 12 -0.08 -6.75 36.33
N PHE A 13 -0.34 -6.18 35.15
CA PHE A 13 -1.64 -5.57 34.83
C PHE A 13 -2.59 -6.48 34.04
N GLY A 14 -2.16 -7.67 33.64
CA GLY A 14 -2.96 -8.60 32.83
C GLY A 14 -3.15 -8.10 31.40
N LYS A 15 -3.37 -9.02 30.45
CA LYS A 15 -3.74 -8.65 29.07
C LYS A 15 -5.14 -8.04 29.10
N ARG A 16 -5.20 -6.71 29.13
CA ARG A 16 -6.48 -5.99 29.05
C ARG A 16 -7.04 -6.16 27.65
N GLU A 17 -8.33 -6.44 27.56
CA GLU A 17 -9.02 -6.45 26.27
C GLU A 17 -8.90 -5.06 25.63
N PRO A 18 -8.49 -4.98 24.35
CA PRO A 18 -8.36 -3.72 23.63
C PRO A 18 -9.71 -3.01 23.54
N GLU A 19 -9.72 -1.70 23.76
CA GLU A 19 -10.97 -0.90 23.76
C GLU A 19 -11.56 -0.81 22.35
N TYR A 20 -10.68 -0.72 21.35
CA TYR A 20 -11.01 -0.64 19.92
C TYR A 20 -10.09 -1.59 19.14
N PRO A 21 -10.41 -2.90 19.09
CA PRO A 21 -9.47 -3.92 18.62
C PRO A 21 -8.99 -3.70 17.19
N PHE A 22 -9.87 -3.27 16.29
CA PHE A 22 -9.52 -3.09 14.87
C PHE A 22 -8.79 -1.77 14.65
N LEU A 23 -9.15 -0.72 15.38
CA LEU A 23 -8.40 0.54 15.37
C LEU A 23 -6.97 0.32 15.87
N GLU A 24 -6.80 -0.40 16.98
CA GLU A 24 -5.48 -0.71 17.52
C GLU A 24 -4.64 -1.54 16.54
N ALA A 25 -5.23 -2.57 15.93
CA ALA A 25 -4.56 -3.36 14.89
C ALA A 25 -4.16 -2.50 13.67
N TYR A 26 -5.02 -1.57 13.26
CA TYR A 26 -4.71 -0.63 12.18
C TYR A 26 -3.54 0.30 12.54
N LEU A 27 -3.50 0.82 13.77
CA LEU A 27 -2.38 1.67 14.22
C LEU A 27 -1.05 0.92 14.21
N ASP A 28 -1.06 -0.36 14.58
CA ASP A 28 0.15 -1.20 14.53
C ASP A 28 0.58 -1.50 13.09
N LEU A 29 -0.37 -1.74 12.19
CA LEU A 29 -0.13 -1.90 10.77
C LEU A 29 0.49 -0.64 10.14
N GLU A 30 -0.03 0.54 10.46
CA GLU A 30 0.46 1.81 9.90
C GLU A 30 1.85 2.18 10.46
N ARG A 31 2.17 1.74 11.69
CA ARG A 31 3.52 1.88 12.26
C ARG A 31 4.55 1.00 11.56
N GLN A 32 4.15 -0.18 11.12
CA GLN A 32 5.00 -1.10 10.36
C GLN A 32 5.14 -0.69 8.88
N ARG A 33 4.27 0.20 8.39
CA ARG A 33 4.30 0.66 7.01
C ARG A 33 5.65 1.33 6.74
N PRO A 34 6.47 0.82 5.81
CA PRO A 34 7.77 1.40 5.53
C PRO A 34 7.58 2.86 5.12
N VAL A 35 8.42 3.74 5.69
CA VAL A 35 8.50 5.14 5.26
C VAL A 35 8.74 5.11 3.75
N SER A 36 7.93 5.86 2.99
CA SER A 36 7.85 5.66 1.54
C SER A 36 9.25 5.61 0.91
N PRO A 37 9.47 4.74 -0.09
CA PRO A 37 10.76 4.63 -0.74
C PRO A 37 11.23 5.96 -1.36
N GLU A 38 10.34 6.93 -1.60
CA GLU A 38 10.71 8.30 -1.99
C GLU A 38 11.40 9.08 -0.86
N MET A 39 10.93 8.98 0.38
CA MET A 39 11.62 9.56 1.54
C MET A 39 12.92 8.80 1.86
N ALA A 40 12.92 7.47 1.73
CA ALA A 40 14.13 6.67 1.89
C ALA A 40 15.16 6.96 0.79
N ARG A 41 14.74 7.11 -0.49
CA ARG A 41 15.60 7.51 -1.62
C ARG A 41 16.06 8.96 -1.49
N ALA A 42 15.22 9.88 -1.05
CA ALA A 42 15.64 11.25 -0.76
C ALA A 42 16.71 11.27 0.35
N GLY A 43 16.53 10.46 1.40
CA GLY A 43 17.53 10.27 2.45
C GLY A 43 18.82 9.60 1.97
N LEU A 44 18.74 8.63 1.05
CA LEU A 44 19.90 7.94 0.46
C LEU A 44 20.67 8.82 -0.52
N ILE A 45 19.96 9.59 -1.35
CA ILE A 45 20.56 10.56 -2.29
C ILE A 45 21.22 11.70 -1.50
N ALA A 46 20.57 12.22 -0.45
CA ALA A 46 21.14 13.23 0.42
C ALA A 46 22.29 12.70 1.28
N GLY A 47 22.19 11.46 1.79
CA GLY A 47 23.15 10.88 2.73
C GLY A 47 24.37 10.22 2.09
N VAL A 48 24.24 9.65 0.89
CA VAL A 48 25.33 8.89 0.23
C VAL A 48 25.73 9.53 -1.11
N GLY A 49 24.76 10.04 -1.87
CA GLY A 49 25.03 10.66 -3.18
C GLY A 49 25.78 11.99 -3.07
N ALA A 50 25.36 12.87 -2.16
CA ALA A 50 25.97 14.18 -2.00
C ALA A 50 27.44 14.13 -1.52
N PRO A 51 27.83 13.30 -0.53
CA PRO A 51 29.23 13.22 -0.10
C PRO A 51 30.15 12.60 -1.16
N ILE A 52 29.68 11.60 -1.92
CA ILE A 52 30.48 10.98 -2.98
C ILE A 52 30.67 11.95 -4.15
N ALA A 53 29.61 12.64 -4.57
CA ALA A 53 29.71 13.65 -5.62
C ALA A 53 30.65 14.80 -5.22
N VAL A 54 30.56 15.29 -3.98
CA VAL A 54 31.45 16.35 -3.47
C VAL A 54 32.89 15.85 -3.32
N GLY A 55 33.09 14.65 -2.76
CA GLY A 55 34.42 14.07 -2.54
C GLY A 55 35.17 13.72 -3.82
N LEU A 56 34.49 13.15 -4.82
CA LEU A 56 35.07 12.82 -6.12
C LEU A 56 35.45 14.10 -6.90
N ASN A 57 34.65 15.16 -6.79
CA ASN A 57 34.92 16.44 -7.43
C ASN A 57 36.07 17.20 -6.75
N LEU A 58 36.14 17.18 -5.41
CA LEU A 58 37.25 17.80 -4.69
C LEU A 58 38.59 17.12 -5.02
N ALA A 59 38.60 15.79 -5.16
CA ALA A 59 39.78 15.02 -5.58
C ALA A 59 40.22 15.34 -7.02
N LEU A 60 39.28 15.50 -7.96
CA LEU A 60 39.56 15.88 -9.36
C LEU A 60 40.06 17.32 -9.51
N LEU A 61 39.49 18.26 -8.73
CA LEU A 61 39.92 19.67 -8.68
C LEU A 61 41.34 19.83 -8.15
N LEU A 62 41.70 19.08 -7.10
CA LEU A 62 43.04 19.12 -6.52
C LEU A 62 44.11 18.42 -7.40
N GLY A 63 43.70 17.46 -8.24
CA GLY A 63 44.64 16.66 -9.04
C GLY A 63 44.97 17.21 -10.44
N THR A 64 44.12 18.04 -11.05
CA THR A 64 44.25 18.34 -12.50
C THR A 64 44.23 19.82 -12.88
N GLY A 65 43.83 20.75 -12.00
CA GLY A 65 43.80 22.19 -12.30
C GLY A 65 42.78 22.63 -13.36
N VAL A 66 42.02 21.69 -13.95
CA VAL A 66 41.03 21.96 -15.01
C VAL A 66 39.63 21.96 -14.39
N VAL A 67 39.19 23.14 -13.95
CA VAL A 67 37.88 23.35 -13.29
C VAL A 67 36.69 23.04 -14.22
N SER A 68 36.87 23.11 -15.53
CA SER A 68 35.78 23.00 -16.52
C SER A 68 35.30 21.57 -16.80
N LEU A 69 36.13 20.54 -16.64
CA LEU A 69 35.74 19.14 -16.90
C LEU A 69 35.07 18.45 -15.69
N ALA A 70 35.30 18.96 -14.47
CA ALA A 70 34.72 18.40 -13.25
C ALA A 70 33.20 18.62 -13.13
N LEU A 71 32.65 19.68 -13.74
CA LEU A 71 31.23 20.01 -13.65
C LEU A 71 30.32 19.09 -14.49
N VAL A 72 30.85 18.50 -15.57
CA VAL A 72 30.09 17.65 -16.49
C VAL A 72 29.42 16.45 -15.80
N PRO A 73 30.12 15.64 -14.97
CA PRO A 73 29.47 14.54 -14.26
C PRO A 73 28.45 15.00 -13.22
N ILE A 74 28.61 16.17 -12.59
CA ILE A 74 27.62 16.72 -11.65
C ILE A 74 26.34 17.08 -12.39
N ILE A 75 26.44 17.78 -13.52
CA ILE A 75 25.30 18.19 -14.33
C ILE A 75 24.61 16.96 -14.93
N ALA A 76 25.37 15.97 -15.40
CA ALA A 76 24.81 14.73 -15.93
C ALA A 76 24.08 13.93 -14.83
N PHE A 77 24.67 13.80 -13.63
CA PHE A 77 24.03 13.11 -12.51
C PHE A 77 22.77 13.86 -12.03
N ALA A 78 22.83 15.19 -11.93
CA ALA A 78 21.67 16.01 -11.60
C ALA A 78 20.57 15.88 -12.66
N ALA A 79 20.90 15.86 -13.95
CA ALA A 79 19.94 15.68 -15.04
C ALA A 79 19.29 14.28 -15.03
N VAL A 80 20.06 13.21 -14.79
CA VAL A 80 19.54 11.83 -14.71
C VAL A 80 18.65 11.65 -13.48
N THR A 81 19.07 12.15 -12.32
CA THR A 81 18.26 12.04 -11.09
C THR A 81 16.99 12.88 -11.16
N THR A 82 17.07 14.10 -11.69
CA THR A 82 15.91 14.96 -11.92
C THR A 82 14.98 14.35 -12.97
N GLY A 83 15.52 13.81 -14.06
CA GLY A 83 14.76 13.12 -15.10
C GLY A 83 14.02 11.88 -14.58
N ALA A 84 14.70 11.04 -13.80
CA ALA A 84 14.09 9.87 -13.15
C ALA A 84 13.01 10.26 -12.13
N PHE A 85 13.21 11.33 -11.38
CA PHE A 85 12.23 11.85 -10.43
C PHE A 85 11.01 12.45 -11.14
N VAL A 86 11.23 13.24 -12.20
CA VAL A 86 10.15 13.82 -13.01
C VAL A 86 9.35 12.71 -13.70
N TRP A 87 10.01 11.71 -14.30
CA TRP A 87 9.35 10.59 -14.95
C TRP A 87 8.52 9.75 -13.97
N ALA A 88 9.08 9.41 -12.80
CA ALA A 88 8.35 8.72 -11.73
C ALA A 88 7.18 9.55 -11.18
N SER A 89 7.33 10.88 -11.12
CA SER A 89 6.28 11.80 -10.67
C SER A 89 5.20 12.05 -11.73
N GLN A 90 5.50 11.90 -13.01
CA GLN A 90 4.55 12.04 -14.12
C GLN A 90 3.74 10.77 -14.34
N ALA A 91 4.29 9.60 -13.98
CA ALA A 91 3.57 8.33 -14.01
C ALA A 91 2.46 8.24 -12.94
N GLN A 92 2.54 9.02 -11.85
CA GLN A 92 1.48 9.09 -10.85
C GLN A 92 0.32 9.95 -11.33
N THR A 93 -0.87 9.37 -11.35
CA THR A 93 -2.11 10.10 -11.63
C THR A 93 -2.31 11.24 -10.61
N ARG A 94 -3.02 12.32 -10.97
CA ARG A 94 -3.30 13.44 -10.05
C ARG A 94 -3.95 12.94 -8.76
N ASP A 95 -4.79 11.92 -8.86
CA ASP A 95 -5.52 11.30 -7.77
C ASP A 95 -4.56 10.65 -6.76
N GLU A 96 -3.53 9.92 -7.21
CA GLU A 96 -2.53 9.32 -6.32
C GLU A 96 -1.76 10.36 -5.50
N LYS A 97 -1.43 11.51 -6.11
CA LYS A 97 -0.74 12.60 -5.40
C LYS A 97 -1.62 13.21 -4.32
N GLU A 98 -2.90 13.41 -4.61
CA GLU A 98 -3.86 13.91 -3.64
C GLU A 98 -4.04 12.93 -2.47
N VAL A 99 -4.20 11.64 -2.77
CA VAL A 99 -4.29 10.59 -1.75
C VAL A 99 -3.03 10.55 -0.89
N ARG A 100 -1.83 10.61 -1.48
CA ARG A 100 -0.58 10.68 -0.70
C ARG A 100 -0.52 11.89 0.21
N ARG A 101 -1.00 13.06 -0.26
CA ARG A 101 -1.08 14.27 0.58
C ARG A 101 -2.06 14.08 1.74
N LEU A 102 -3.22 13.47 1.50
CA LEU A 102 -4.21 13.17 2.53
C LEU A 102 -3.66 12.17 3.57
N VAL A 103 -3.11 11.05 3.12
CA VAL A 103 -2.45 10.05 3.98
C VAL A 103 -1.31 10.69 4.78
N GLY A 104 -0.51 11.55 4.14
CA GLY A 104 0.56 12.30 4.80
C GLY A 104 0.07 13.17 5.96
N LYS A 105 -1.08 13.84 5.81
CA LYS A 105 -1.72 14.59 6.92
C LYS A 105 -2.25 13.65 8.00
N ALA A 106 -2.88 12.55 7.60
CA ALA A 106 -3.45 11.57 8.53
C ALA A 106 -2.39 10.90 9.42
N LYS A 107 -1.12 10.81 8.98
CA LYS A 107 -0.02 10.28 9.80
C LYS A 107 0.16 11.00 11.14
N ALA A 108 -0.04 12.32 11.18
CA ALA A 108 0.03 13.07 12.43
C ALA A 108 -1.09 12.65 13.40
N VAL A 109 -2.28 12.37 12.86
CA VAL A 109 -3.42 11.85 13.62
C VAL A 109 -3.13 10.42 14.12
N VAL A 110 -2.61 9.55 13.26
CA VAL A 110 -2.19 8.18 13.64
C VAL A 110 -1.20 8.20 14.79
N GLU A 111 -0.16 9.05 14.72
CA GLU A 111 0.82 9.20 15.79
C GLU A 111 0.19 9.74 17.09
N LYS A 112 -0.74 10.69 16.99
CA LYS A 112 -1.52 11.20 18.13
C LYS A 112 -2.35 10.08 18.78
N LEU A 113 -3.09 9.30 17.99
CA LEU A 113 -3.90 8.17 18.46
C LEU A 113 -3.02 7.09 19.10
N TYR A 114 -1.86 6.81 18.52
CA TYR A 114 -0.88 5.87 19.08
C TYR A 114 -0.41 6.31 20.48
N ARG A 115 -0.10 7.60 20.66
CA ARG A 115 0.24 8.16 21.98
C ARG A 115 -0.92 8.06 22.96
N LEU A 116 -2.15 8.37 22.53
CA LEU A 116 -3.35 8.25 23.36
C LEU A 116 -3.61 6.81 23.81
N ARG A 117 -3.42 5.82 22.91
CA ARG A 117 -3.47 4.38 23.24
C ARG A 117 -2.44 4.04 24.32
N ARG A 118 -1.19 4.45 24.13
CA ARG A 118 -0.10 4.19 25.09
C ARG A 118 -0.33 4.85 26.46
N MET A 119 -1.00 6.00 26.48
CA MET A 119 -1.41 6.70 27.71
C MET A 119 -2.72 6.18 28.32
N ARG A 120 -3.38 5.19 27.70
CA ARG A 120 -4.69 4.66 28.11
C ARG A 120 -5.78 5.75 28.15
N ARG A 121 -5.73 6.69 27.20
CA ARG A 121 -6.67 7.81 27.07
C ARG A 121 -7.49 7.76 25.79
N LEU A 122 -7.40 6.69 25.02
CA LEU A 122 -8.03 6.58 23.70
C LEU A 122 -9.56 6.74 23.79
N ARG A 123 -10.25 5.90 24.58
CA ARG A 123 -11.69 6.03 24.81
C ARG A 123 -12.10 7.36 25.44
N ARG A 124 -11.34 7.84 26.44
CA ARG A 124 -11.63 9.13 27.10
C ARG A 124 -11.56 10.31 26.13
N THR A 125 -10.63 10.30 25.20
CA THR A 125 -10.41 11.41 24.27
C THR A 125 -11.31 11.34 23.05
N LEU A 126 -11.56 10.15 22.51
CA LEU A 126 -12.44 9.98 21.34
C LEU A 126 -13.93 9.98 21.71
N GLY A 127 -14.26 9.47 22.90
CA GLY A 127 -15.62 9.06 23.25
C GLY A 127 -16.03 7.78 22.49
N ASP A 128 -17.15 7.19 22.90
CA ASP A 128 -17.62 5.90 22.38
C ASP A 128 -18.08 6.01 20.92
N ALA A 129 -18.67 7.15 20.52
CA ALA A 129 -19.17 7.36 19.17
C ALA A 129 -18.04 7.45 18.13
N ALA A 130 -17.08 8.38 18.29
CA ALA A 130 -15.98 8.51 17.34
C ALA A 130 -15.00 7.33 17.41
N GLY A 131 -14.78 6.76 18.62
CA GLY A 131 -13.99 5.55 18.77
C GLY A 131 -14.60 4.36 18.02
N GLY A 132 -15.90 4.11 18.19
CA GLY A 132 -16.62 3.06 17.47
C GLY A 132 -16.64 3.28 15.95
N LEU A 133 -16.71 4.53 15.50
CA LEU A 133 -16.67 4.85 14.07
C LEU A 133 -15.29 4.59 13.45
N LEU A 134 -14.21 4.99 14.14
CA LEU A 134 -12.84 4.70 13.72
C LEU A 134 -12.55 3.20 13.74
N ASP A 135 -13.03 2.48 14.75
CA ASP A 135 -12.88 1.03 14.84
C ASP A 135 -13.62 0.31 13.70
N ALA A 136 -14.84 0.76 13.37
CA ALA A 136 -15.59 0.25 12.22
C ALA A 136 -14.90 0.52 10.87
N GLY A 137 -14.33 1.71 10.68
CA GLY A 137 -13.55 2.04 9.48
C GLY A 137 -12.27 1.22 9.37
N ALA A 138 -11.55 1.08 10.49
CA ALA A 138 -10.34 0.26 10.57
C ALA A 138 -10.62 -1.22 10.28
N ARG A 139 -11.75 -1.75 10.78
CA ARG A 139 -12.21 -3.11 10.47
C ARG A 139 -12.41 -3.31 8.97
N ALA A 140 -13.18 -2.42 8.33
CA ALA A 140 -13.43 -2.50 6.89
C ALA A 140 -12.13 -2.39 6.07
N TYR A 141 -11.21 -1.52 6.49
CA TYR A 141 -9.89 -1.39 5.88
C TYR A 141 -9.09 -2.71 5.96
N ILE A 142 -9.02 -3.32 7.14
CA ILE A 142 -8.28 -4.57 7.37
C ILE A 142 -8.90 -5.73 6.57
N GLU A 143 -10.24 -5.86 6.60
CA GLU A 143 -10.97 -6.88 5.85
C GLU A 143 -10.71 -6.75 4.33
N CYS A 144 -10.79 -5.53 3.79
CA CYS A 144 -10.47 -5.27 2.38
C CYS A 144 -9.02 -5.61 2.05
N LYS A 145 -8.07 -5.18 2.88
CA LYS A 145 -6.65 -5.48 2.68
C LYS A 145 -6.38 -6.98 2.69
N GLN A 146 -7.02 -7.73 3.59
CA GLN A 146 -6.89 -9.19 3.64
C GLN A 146 -7.50 -9.86 2.41
N ALA A 147 -8.69 -9.43 1.98
CA ALA A 147 -9.33 -9.94 0.76
C ALA A 147 -8.45 -9.72 -0.48
N LEU A 148 -7.86 -8.53 -0.60
CA LEU A 148 -6.97 -8.15 -1.70
C LEU A 148 -5.56 -8.75 -1.61
N ALA A 149 -5.17 -9.29 -0.45
CA ALA A 149 -3.91 -10.00 -0.24
C ALA A 149 -4.02 -11.51 -0.51
N SER A 150 -5.21 -12.03 -0.82
CA SER A 150 -5.41 -13.44 -1.13
C SER A 150 -4.69 -13.86 -2.42
N GLU A 151 -4.47 -15.18 -2.57
CA GLU A 151 -3.77 -15.75 -3.71
C GLU A 151 -4.42 -15.39 -5.05
N SER A 152 -5.75 -15.32 -5.11
CA SER A 152 -6.51 -14.95 -6.30
C SER A 152 -6.16 -13.54 -6.83
N TRP A 153 -5.73 -12.63 -5.96
CA TRP A 153 -5.32 -11.28 -6.34
C TRP A 153 -3.81 -11.15 -6.55
N THR A 154 -3.02 -12.03 -5.95
CA THR A 154 -1.55 -11.95 -5.95
C THR A 154 -0.89 -12.86 -6.98
N SER A 155 -1.59 -13.88 -7.49
CA SER A 155 -1.14 -14.73 -8.60
C SER A 155 -1.03 -13.97 -9.92
N HIS A 156 -1.79 -12.88 -10.08
CA HIS A 156 -1.80 -12.03 -11.27
C HIS A 156 -0.81 -10.84 -11.19
N GLN A 157 0.37 -11.04 -10.59
CA GLN A 157 1.41 -10.01 -10.48
C GLN A 157 1.95 -9.59 -11.87
N GLY A 158 1.85 -8.29 -12.19
CA GLY A 158 2.25 -7.66 -13.46
C GLY A 158 1.29 -6.53 -13.87
N ASP A 159 1.42 -6.00 -15.09
CA ASP A 159 0.47 -5.02 -15.71
C ASP A 159 -0.90 -5.64 -16.03
N SER A 160 -1.39 -6.54 -15.17
CA SER A 160 -2.71 -7.13 -15.28
C SER A 160 -3.78 -6.13 -14.83
N LEU A 161 -4.95 -6.21 -15.45
CA LEU A 161 -6.11 -5.42 -15.03
C LEU A 161 -6.48 -5.68 -13.55
N TRP A 162 -6.22 -6.91 -13.06
CA TRP A 162 -6.42 -7.30 -11.66
C TRP A 162 -5.46 -6.59 -10.71
N GLY A 163 -4.17 -6.51 -11.05
CA GLY A 163 -3.18 -5.75 -10.28
C GLY A 163 -3.56 -4.27 -10.20
N THR A 164 -3.94 -3.67 -11.33
CA THR A 164 -4.37 -2.27 -11.39
C THR A 164 -5.63 -2.02 -10.56
N ALA A 165 -6.62 -2.92 -10.62
CA ALA A 165 -7.85 -2.82 -9.84
C ALA A 165 -7.58 -2.95 -8.34
N ARG A 166 -6.74 -3.91 -7.93
CA ARG A 166 -6.31 -4.09 -6.54
C ARG A 166 -5.64 -2.84 -5.99
N ASP A 167 -4.71 -2.28 -6.74
CA ASP A 167 -3.94 -1.11 -6.31
C ASP A 167 -4.84 0.14 -6.22
N ARG A 168 -5.79 0.32 -7.15
CA ARG A 168 -6.81 1.38 -7.07
C ARG A 168 -7.77 1.21 -5.89
N ALA A 169 -8.21 -0.02 -5.60
CA ALA A 169 -9.07 -0.30 -4.46
C ALA A 169 -8.34 0.01 -3.13
N MET A 170 -7.08 -0.42 -3.00
CA MET A 170 -6.26 -0.10 -1.84
C MET A 170 -6.00 1.41 -1.70
N LEU A 171 -5.73 2.11 -2.81
CA LEU A 171 -5.58 3.56 -2.82
C LEU A 171 -6.86 4.28 -2.36
N GLY A 172 -8.02 3.81 -2.83
CA GLY A 172 -9.33 4.30 -2.39
C GLY A 172 -9.57 4.09 -0.90
N MET A 173 -9.22 2.90 -0.38
CA MET A 173 -9.32 2.60 1.05
C MET A 173 -8.36 3.44 1.90
N ASP A 174 -7.12 3.64 1.46
CA ASP A 174 -6.16 4.53 2.12
C ASP A 174 -6.70 5.97 2.17
N ALA A 175 -7.29 6.46 1.07
CA ALA A 175 -7.89 7.78 1.00
C ALA A 175 -9.11 7.93 1.93
N ALA A 176 -9.98 6.92 1.96
CA ALA A 176 -11.16 6.90 2.82
C ALA A 176 -10.77 6.86 4.30
N MET A 177 -9.84 5.98 4.69
CA MET A 177 -9.36 5.91 6.07
C MET A 177 -8.64 7.21 6.50
N ALA A 178 -7.85 7.82 5.62
CA ALA A 178 -7.21 9.11 5.88
C ALA A 178 -8.24 10.23 6.09
N LYS A 179 -9.28 10.31 5.24
CA LYS A 179 -10.38 11.28 5.41
C LYS A 179 -11.12 11.04 6.72
N LEU A 180 -11.44 9.78 7.04
CA LEU A 180 -12.11 9.42 8.29
C LEU A 180 -11.32 9.88 9.52
N LEU A 181 -10.01 9.61 9.55
CA LEU A 181 -9.12 10.04 10.63
C LEU A 181 -9.08 11.55 10.79
N LEU A 182 -8.97 12.29 9.69
CA LEU A 182 -8.94 13.76 9.71
C LEU A 182 -10.29 14.35 10.17
N THR A 183 -11.41 13.83 9.68
CA THR A 183 -12.74 14.27 10.10
C THR A 183 -12.97 14.01 11.59
N VAL A 184 -12.53 12.87 12.12
CA VAL A 184 -12.65 12.59 13.56
C VAL A 184 -11.74 13.50 14.38
N ASP A 185 -10.50 13.73 13.96
CA ASP A 185 -9.57 14.61 14.68
C ASP A 185 -10.09 16.05 14.79
N GLU A 186 -10.64 16.60 13.70
CA GLU A 186 -11.25 17.93 13.67
C GLU A 186 -12.41 18.05 14.67
N ASN A 187 -13.33 17.08 14.69
CA ASN A 187 -14.48 17.08 15.60
C ASN A 187 -14.06 16.93 17.08
N VAL A 188 -13.04 16.10 17.37
CA VAL A 188 -12.51 15.91 18.73
C VAL A 188 -11.86 17.20 19.26
N VAL A 189 -11.18 17.96 18.40
CA VAL A 189 -10.53 19.23 18.78
C VAL A 189 -11.56 20.32 19.05
N GLU A 190 -12.63 20.41 18.24
CA GLU A 190 -13.67 21.43 18.40
C GLU A 190 -14.61 21.16 19.60
N GLY A 191 -14.51 19.97 20.23
CA GLY A 191 -15.44 19.55 21.29
C GLY A 191 -16.89 19.52 20.81
N ALA A 192 -17.09 19.39 19.49
CA ALA A 192 -18.38 19.47 18.86
C ALA A 192 -19.20 18.22 19.18
N ASP A 193 -20.48 18.40 19.48
CA ASP A 193 -21.42 17.30 19.64
C ASP A 193 -21.45 16.43 18.38
N TYR A 194 -21.57 15.11 18.54
CA TYR A 194 -21.53 14.13 17.45
C TYR A 194 -22.70 14.25 16.44
N PHE A 195 -23.55 15.26 16.56
CA PHE A 195 -24.66 15.56 15.67
C PHE A 195 -24.31 16.56 14.56
N THR A 196 -23.01 16.84 14.33
CA THR A 196 -22.63 17.71 13.21
C THR A 196 -22.81 16.99 11.86
N PRO A 197 -23.16 17.71 10.78
CA PRO A 197 -23.23 17.15 9.42
C PRO A 197 -21.93 16.46 8.98
N ARG A 198 -20.78 16.87 9.55
CA ARG A 198 -19.48 16.24 9.30
C ARG A 198 -19.41 14.81 9.85
N PHE A 199 -20.03 14.55 11.01
CA PHE A 199 -20.07 13.22 11.59
C PHE A 199 -20.90 12.25 10.74
N HIS A 200 -22.05 12.70 10.20
CA HIS A 200 -22.83 11.90 9.24
C HIS A 200 -22.06 11.61 7.94
N GLY A 201 -21.21 12.53 7.49
CA GLY A 201 -20.30 12.29 6.37
C GLY A 201 -19.31 11.15 6.65
N ALA A 202 -18.83 11.06 7.90
CA ALA A 202 -17.94 9.98 8.32
C ALA A 202 -18.65 8.62 8.41
N GLU A 203 -19.91 8.57 8.83
CA GLU A 203 -20.75 7.36 8.79
C GLU A 203 -20.96 6.86 7.35
N ALA A 204 -21.29 7.78 6.43
CA ALA A 204 -21.43 7.45 5.02
C ALA A 204 -20.13 6.88 4.43
N LEU A 205 -18.99 7.47 4.80
CA LEU A 205 -17.67 7.01 4.37
C LEU A 205 -17.35 5.59 4.88
N VAL A 206 -17.66 5.30 6.15
CA VAL A 206 -17.49 3.95 6.72
C VAL A 206 -18.38 2.93 6.02
N ARG A 207 -19.61 3.32 5.62
CA ARG A 207 -20.49 2.46 4.82
C ARG A 207 -19.88 2.16 3.44
N GLU A 208 -19.36 3.16 2.75
CA GLU A 208 -18.66 2.98 1.46
C GLU A 208 -17.43 2.06 1.59
N MET A 209 -16.65 2.22 2.67
CA MET A 209 -15.52 1.32 2.96
C MET A 209 -15.98 -0.12 3.15
N ARG A 210 -17.08 -0.35 3.89
CA ARG A 210 -17.64 -1.70 4.08
C ARG A 210 -18.14 -2.30 2.77
N GLU A 211 -18.82 -1.52 1.95
CA GLU A 211 -19.27 -1.96 0.62
C GLU A 211 -18.09 -2.38 -0.25
N MET A 212 -17.00 -1.59 -0.25
CA MET A 212 -15.77 -1.93 -0.96
C MET A 212 -15.10 -3.20 -0.41
N ALA A 213 -15.04 -3.37 0.92
CA ALA A 213 -14.48 -4.57 1.54
C ALA A 213 -15.28 -5.84 1.21
N ASN A 214 -16.62 -5.74 1.22
CA ASN A 214 -17.52 -6.82 0.83
C ASN A 214 -17.37 -7.17 -0.65
N GLU A 215 -17.25 -6.16 -1.52
CA GLU A 215 -17.05 -6.36 -2.95
C GLU A 215 -15.70 -7.02 -3.25
N ALA A 216 -14.62 -6.57 -2.61
CA ALA A 216 -13.30 -7.19 -2.71
C ALA A 216 -13.33 -8.66 -2.29
N SER A 217 -14.03 -8.98 -1.20
CA SER A 217 -14.20 -10.34 -0.69
C SER A 217 -15.03 -11.21 -1.65
N ARG A 218 -16.11 -10.66 -2.21
CA ARG A 218 -16.95 -11.33 -3.21
C ARG A 218 -16.16 -11.66 -4.47
N LEU A 219 -15.38 -10.71 -4.97
CA LEU A 219 -14.54 -10.91 -6.15
C LEU A 219 -13.41 -11.91 -5.89
N ALA A 220 -12.80 -11.88 -4.70
CA ALA A 220 -11.81 -12.89 -4.30
C ALA A 220 -12.42 -14.31 -4.27
N ALA A 221 -13.59 -14.46 -3.65
CA ALA A 221 -14.28 -15.75 -3.60
C ALA A 221 -14.69 -16.24 -4.99
N ARG A 222 -15.14 -15.34 -5.87
CA ARG A 222 -15.49 -15.67 -7.26
C ARG A 222 -14.26 -16.10 -8.05
N ALA A 223 -13.16 -15.37 -7.95
CA ALA A 223 -11.90 -15.72 -8.61
C ALA A 223 -11.37 -17.08 -8.13
N GLN A 224 -11.47 -17.37 -6.83
CA GLN A 224 -11.12 -18.69 -6.29
C GLN A 224 -12.03 -19.82 -6.83
N ALA A 225 -13.31 -19.55 -7.06
CA ALA A 225 -14.26 -20.53 -7.61
C ALA A 225 -14.09 -20.75 -9.12
N GLU A 226 -13.75 -19.70 -9.88
CA GLU A 226 -13.50 -19.76 -11.34
C GLU A 226 -12.12 -20.36 -11.66
N PHE A 227 -11.14 -20.10 -10.80
CA PHE A 227 -9.79 -20.66 -10.88
C PHE A 227 -9.51 -21.45 -9.60
N PRO A 228 -10.20 -22.58 -9.36
CA PRO A 228 -9.98 -23.42 -8.19
C PRO A 228 -8.61 -24.05 -8.34
N SER A 229 -7.57 -23.30 -7.94
CA SER A 229 -6.17 -23.70 -7.88
C SER A 229 -5.89 -24.92 -8.75
N THR A 230 -5.88 -24.75 -10.08
CA THR A 230 -5.37 -25.80 -10.98
C THR A 230 -3.90 -26.10 -10.70
N VAL A 231 -3.29 -25.41 -9.73
CA VAL A 231 -2.18 -25.88 -8.89
C VAL A 231 -2.63 -27.02 -7.94
N SER A 232 -3.31 -28.03 -8.48
CA SER A 232 -3.28 -29.38 -7.92
C SER A 232 -2.19 -30.17 -8.64
N ALA A 233 -0.95 -29.86 -8.27
CA ALA A 233 0.10 -30.82 -7.91
C ALA A 233 0.66 -31.85 -8.93
N ASP A 234 0.33 -31.82 -10.23
CA ASP A 234 1.09 -32.62 -11.21
C ASP A 234 1.53 -31.78 -12.43
N PRO A 235 2.75 -31.20 -12.41
CA PRO A 235 3.36 -30.58 -13.59
C PRO A 235 3.37 -31.51 -14.81
N ALA A 236 3.35 -32.84 -14.61
CA ALA A 236 3.26 -33.80 -15.70
C ALA A 236 1.85 -33.88 -16.30
N ALA A 237 0.79 -33.51 -15.58
CA ALA A 237 -0.55 -33.39 -16.14
C ALA A 237 -0.64 -32.15 -17.05
N GLU A 238 -0.04 -31.03 -16.65
CA GLU A 238 0.01 -29.82 -17.46
C GLU A 238 0.82 -30.06 -18.75
N LEU A 239 2.02 -30.66 -18.64
CA LEU A 239 2.83 -31.10 -19.79
C LEU A 239 2.10 -32.06 -20.72
N ARG A 240 1.34 -33.03 -20.18
CA ARG A 240 0.51 -33.95 -21.00
C ARG A 240 -0.56 -33.20 -21.77
N THR A 241 -1.19 -32.21 -21.15
CA THR A 241 -2.22 -31.40 -21.79
C THR A 241 -1.64 -30.54 -22.91
N THR A 242 -0.49 -29.89 -22.66
CA THR A 242 0.22 -29.11 -23.69
C THR A 242 0.69 -29.99 -24.85
N LEU A 243 1.19 -31.21 -24.57
CA LEU A 243 1.57 -32.16 -25.61
C LEU A 243 0.38 -32.66 -26.44
N GLU A 244 -0.79 -32.84 -25.83
CA GLU A 244 -2.01 -33.16 -26.59
C GLU A 244 -2.45 -32.01 -27.49
N GLU A 245 -2.34 -30.76 -27.04
CA GLU A 245 -2.63 -29.60 -27.87
C GLU A 245 -1.67 -29.46 -29.06
N ILE A 246 -0.37 -29.66 -28.84
CA ILE A 246 0.64 -29.66 -29.91
C ILE A 246 0.30 -30.74 -30.96
N ARG A 247 -0.04 -31.96 -30.52
CA ARG A 247 -0.44 -33.04 -31.45
C ARG A 247 -1.70 -32.71 -32.24
N LYS A 248 -2.68 -32.06 -31.61
CA LYS A 248 -3.90 -31.62 -32.32
C LYS A 248 -3.57 -30.58 -33.38
N LEU A 249 -2.64 -29.67 -33.10
CA LEU A 249 -2.16 -28.69 -34.08
C LEU A 249 -1.40 -29.34 -35.23
N GLU A 250 -0.52 -30.31 -34.96
CA GLU A 250 0.20 -31.07 -36.00
C GLU A 250 -0.76 -31.83 -36.93
N VAL A 251 -1.81 -32.45 -36.37
CA VAL A 251 -2.84 -33.14 -37.18
C VAL A 251 -3.63 -32.14 -38.02
N ALA A 252 -3.98 -30.98 -37.46
CA ALA A 252 -4.67 -29.94 -38.21
C ALA A 252 -3.80 -29.37 -39.35
N GLU A 253 -2.51 -29.17 -39.12
CA GLU A 253 -1.55 -28.71 -40.12
C GLU A 253 -1.39 -29.72 -41.27
N ALA A 254 -1.23 -31.01 -40.95
CA ALA A 254 -1.15 -32.07 -41.96
C ALA A 254 -2.41 -32.17 -42.83
N GLU A 255 -3.59 -31.95 -42.26
CA GLU A 255 -4.84 -31.93 -43.02
C GLU A 255 -4.93 -30.71 -43.95
N VAL A 256 -4.45 -29.54 -43.50
CA VAL A 256 -4.37 -28.34 -44.35
C VAL A 256 -3.41 -28.56 -45.53
N GLU A 257 -2.25 -29.17 -45.32
CA GLU A 257 -1.32 -29.50 -46.40
C GLU A 257 -1.93 -30.51 -47.39
N ARG A 258 -2.62 -31.53 -46.89
CA ARG A 258 -3.30 -32.51 -47.73
C ARG A 258 -4.35 -31.85 -48.64
N LEU A 259 -5.17 -30.97 -48.08
CA LEU A 259 -6.18 -30.23 -48.85
C LEU A 259 -5.53 -29.32 -49.90
N ARG A 260 -4.37 -28.73 -49.59
CA ARG A 260 -3.63 -27.86 -50.52
C ARG A 260 -3.05 -28.60 -51.72
N HIS A 261 -2.72 -29.89 -51.59
CA HIS A 261 -2.22 -30.72 -52.69
C HIS A 261 -3.32 -31.37 -53.54
N GLN A 262 -4.59 -31.29 -53.11
CA GLN A 262 -5.74 -31.85 -53.82
C GLN A 262 -6.49 -30.83 -54.70
N GLY A 263 -6.16 -29.54 -54.59
CA GLY A 263 -6.69 -28.46 -55.44
C GLY A 263 -5.68 -27.99 -56.46
#